data_AF-A0A6P0IVA8-F1
#
_entry.id   AF-A0A6P0IVA8-F1
#
_cell.length_a   1.000
_cell.length_b   1.000
_cell.length_c   1.000
_cell.angle_alpha   90.00
_cell.angle_beta   90.00
_cell.angle_gamma   90.00
#
_symmetry.space_group_name_H-M   'P 1'
#
loop_
_entity.id
_entity.type
_entity.pdbx_description
1 polymer ?
#
loop_
_entity_poly.entity_id
_entity_poly.type
_entity_poly.pdbx_seq_one_letter_code
_entity_poly.pdbx_strand_id
1 'polypeptide(L)'
;TENEWQLLNVLYRIRALCDGLDVHFLELFTLFDLLEQDPFINRFDPHTYFVYSAPITHKCFEIFMAGSGVYSQSDRVIVYQNQNYGGTSQEFVPGEYDISELYDGVGNDTISSLKVPKGWTVTLYQHANFQGKTKTFTDDTQWVETDFDDIASGIVVKGSTSIINDQLWLFESLVVLTKWMKEFGYSPEMLWKIVNGAPMTDKEEVQQKEQDLALYNNLLQSFKAWEINPNTLKEVLGDERASHFAFSLIKGHYGDKHEYKPKRCRKSSRFRKHMAPKEHKHLLLAYKPREIEELAHDFIQQLGTISDYEFIDLQLENKLIEKIFNNLVNHEIIDGSGKILTENLIDHQLPSIAEFEIEYDFSDFNQQIFELFYRIYQEAVDARIEESDTIEVQVFKSDLKELGLTETEARELYDNLIYNGYIDSEGYAQDVSMFSDLSGASSFDLTTELGELTHPVYHLLKRQLSKFKASKVKISEQIFAELDLKPVALQDLIENLKMNRYIDEHMFVRDKMRIVGENPRTMALALQFYPHRQEILKALKDAIAADKDTWLKIDRVELGKIAATAVSRWVYEDLQEG
;
A
#
# COMPACT_ATOMS: atom_id res chain seq x y z
N THR A 1 -1.71 19.85 2.77
CA THR A 1 -1.30 19.64 1.37
C THR A 1 0.15 19.16 1.26
N GLU A 2 1.20 20.00 1.37
CA GLU A 2 2.60 19.54 1.16
C GLU A 2 3.10 18.52 2.20
N ASN A 3 2.76 18.70 3.48
CA ASN A 3 3.12 17.75 4.55
C ASN A 3 2.39 16.39 4.44
N GLU A 4 1.20 16.37 3.86
CA GLU A 4 0.40 15.14 3.70
C GLU A 4 0.98 14.27 2.57
N TRP A 5 1.41 14.89 1.47
CA TRP A 5 2.11 14.21 0.38
C TRP A 5 3.47 13.67 0.80
N GLN A 6 4.22 14.41 1.60
CA GLN A 6 5.47 13.93 2.20
C GLN A 6 5.22 12.70 3.08
N LEU A 7 4.17 12.72 3.90
CA LEU A 7 3.79 11.60 4.77
C LEU A 7 3.38 10.35 3.96
N LEU A 8 2.65 10.53 2.86
CA LEU A 8 2.27 9.43 1.97
C LEU A 8 3.49 8.79 1.28
N ASN A 9 4.47 9.60 0.86
CA ASN A 9 5.73 9.14 0.30
C ASN A 9 6.57 8.36 1.34
N VAL A 10 6.59 8.81 2.60
CA VAL A 10 7.21 8.07 3.71
C VAL A 10 6.57 6.69 3.87
N LEU A 11 5.24 6.63 3.93
CA LEU A 11 4.48 5.40 4.11
C LEU A 11 4.70 4.42 2.95
N TYR A 12 4.73 4.93 1.71
CA TYR A 12 5.05 4.15 0.51
C TYR A 12 6.43 3.48 0.62
N ARG A 13 7.47 4.26 0.92
CA ARG A 13 8.83 3.72 1.03
C ARG A 13 8.90 2.63 2.10
N ILE A 14 8.29 2.86 3.27
CA ILE A 14 8.29 1.90 4.38
C ILE A 14 7.66 0.58 3.91
N ARG A 15 6.52 0.67 3.21
CA ARG A 15 5.82 -0.49 2.67
C ARG A 15 6.65 -1.23 1.63
N ALA A 16 7.25 -0.52 0.67
CA ALA A 16 8.10 -1.13 -0.36
C ALA A 16 9.30 -1.88 0.25
N LEU A 17 9.92 -1.32 1.30
CA LEU A 17 11.01 -1.97 2.01
C LEU A 17 10.53 -3.21 2.78
N CYS A 18 9.36 -3.14 3.44
CA CYS A 18 8.74 -4.29 4.13
C CYS A 18 8.45 -5.44 3.15
N ASP A 19 7.85 -5.14 2.00
CA ASP A 19 7.51 -6.13 0.98
C ASP A 19 8.77 -6.74 0.33
N GLY A 20 9.80 -5.92 0.06
CA GLY A 20 11.08 -6.39 -0.47
C GLY A 20 11.86 -7.30 0.50
N LEU A 21 11.72 -7.07 1.80
CA LEU A 21 12.35 -7.88 2.86
C LEU A 21 11.46 -9.04 3.33
N ASP A 22 10.17 -9.03 2.98
CA ASP A 22 9.14 -9.94 3.48
C ASP A 22 9.15 -9.96 5.02
N VAL A 23 8.97 -8.76 5.60
CA VAL A 23 8.89 -8.48 7.05
C VAL A 23 7.71 -7.56 7.35
N HIS A 24 7.15 -7.64 8.56
CA HIS A 24 6.07 -6.75 8.97
C HIS A 24 6.60 -5.34 9.33
N PHE A 25 5.76 -4.29 9.23
CA PHE A 25 6.22 -2.91 9.46
C PHE A 25 6.83 -2.70 10.85
N LEU A 26 6.26 -3.34 11.88
CA LEU A 26 6.76 -3.25 13.26
C LEU A 26 8.11 -3.97 13.45
N GLU A 27 8.32 -5.04 12.68
CA GLU A 27 9.57 -5.79 12.65
C GLU A 27 10.68 -4.97 11.99
N LEU A 28 10.36 -4.21 10.94
CA LEU A 28 11.30 -3.30 10.27
C LEU A 28 11.88 -2.25 11.23
N PHE A 29 11.04 -1.61 12.05
CA PHE A 29 11.52 -0.66 13.06
C PHE A 29 12.38 -1.33 14.13
N THR A 30 12.05 -2.57 14.52
CA THR A 30 12.88 -3.35 15.44
C THR A 30 14.24 -3.69 14.82
N LEU A 31 14.30 -3.94 13.49
CA LEU A 31 15.55 -4.15 12.77
C LEU A 31 16.37 -2.86 12.65
N PHE A 32 15.73 -1.71 12.44
CA PHE A 32 16.40 -0.40 12.49
C PHE A 32 17.03 -0.15 13.85
N ASP A 33 16.27 -0.34 14.93
CA ASP A 33 16.77 -0.18 16.30
C ASP A 33 17.95 -1.12 16.57
N LEU A 34 17.86 -2.36 16.08
CA LEU A 34 18.90 -3.36 16.26
C LEU A 34 20.20 -3.01 15.52
N LEU A 35 20.10 -2.51 14.29
CA LEU A 35 21.24 -2.01 13.50
C LEU A 35 21.81 -0.70 14.06
N GLU A 36 20.98 0.14 14.68
CA GLU A 36 21.41 1.35 15.40
C GLU A 36 22.25 1.02 16.63
N GLN A 37 21.92 -0.06 17.33
CA GLN A 37 22.63 -0.48 18.55
C GLN A 37 23.90 -1.28 18.28
N ASP A 38 23.86 -2.19 17.32
CA ASP A 38 25.05 -2.91 16.86
C ASP A 38 25.21 -2.75 15.33
N PRO A 39 25.76 -1.61 14.89
CA PRO A 39 26.08 -1.39 13.48
C PRO A 39 27.19 -2.33 12.97
N PHE A 40 27.77 -3.16 13.86
CA PHE A 40 28.87 -4.06 13.62
C PHE A 40 28.52 -5.55 13.81
N ILE A 41 27.25 -5.97 13.71
CA ILE A 41 26.84 -7.41 13.76
C ILE A 41 27.66 -8.31 12.81
N ASN A 42 28.40 -7.72 11.87
CA ASN A 42 29.39 -8.35 10.98
C ASN A 42 30.81 -8.62 11.58
N ARG A 43 31.17 -8.18 12.79
CA ARG A 43 32.57 -8.26 13.29
C ARG A 43 33.01 -9.61 13.88
N PHE A 44 32.15 -10.63 13.93
CA PHE A 44 32.49 -11.91 14.58
C PHE A 44 32.81 -13.09 13.63
N ASP A 45 32.99 -12.85 12.32
CA ASP A 45 33.59 -13.84 11.40
C ASP A 45 34.87 -13.27 10.73
N PRO A 46 36.04 -13.92 10.87
CA PRO A 46 37.27 -13.53 10.18
C PRO A 46 37.23 -13.69 8.64
N HIS A 47 36.07 -14.05 8.06
CA HIS A 47 35.90 -14.26 6.62
C HIS A 47 34.94 -13.27 5.92
N THR A 48 34.37 -12.27 6.61
CA THR A 48 33.54 -11.25 5.96
C THR A 48 34.36 -10.04 5.51
N TYR A 49 34.73 -9.99 4.24
CA TYR A 49 35.13 -8.75 3.58
C TYR A 49 33.89 -8.10 2.94
N PHE A 50 33.05 -7.42 3.72
CA PHE A 50 32.02 -6.51 3.19
C PHE A 50 31.75 -5.36 4.17
N VAL A 51 32.22 -4.16 3.82
CA VAL A 51 31.47 -2.94 3.49
C VAL A 51 32.50 -1.99 2.87
N TYR A 52 32.29 -1.49 1.65
CA TYR A 52 33.05 -0.34 1.18
C TYR A 52 32.49 0.88 1.91
N SER A 53 33.14 1.29 3.00
CA SER A 53 32.88 2.45 3.88
C SER A 53 31.81 2.29 4.99
N ALA A 54 32.18 2.65 6.22
CA ALA A 54 31.25 2.75 7.35
C ALA A 54 30.23 3.87 7.09
N PRO A 55 28.94 3.70 7.48
CA PRO A 55 27.94 4.73 7.28
C PRO A 55 28.27 5.96 8.13
N ILE A 56 27.84 7.13 7.70
CA ILE A 56 28.18 8.39 8.38
C ILE A 56 27.29 8.64 9.58
N THR A 57 26.02 8.30 9.44
CA THR A 57 25.07 8.20 10.54
C THR A 57 24.71 6.74 10.74
N HIS A 58 24.47 6.34 11.99
CA HIS A 58 23.95 5.00 12.30
C HIS A 58 22.43 5.00 12.44
N LYS A 59 21.79 6.17 12.41
CA LYS A 59 20.34 6.32 12.54
C LYS A 59 19.64 5.82 11.28
N CYS A 60 19.17 4.59 11.33
CA CYS A 60 18.63 3.87 10.18
C CYS A 60 17.40 4.57 9.60
N PHE A 61 16.56 5.15 10.46
CA PHE A 61 15.41 5.94 10.00
C PHE A 61 15.84 7.21 9.24
N GLU A 62 16.88 7.92 9.70
CA GLU A 62 17.38 9.13 9.01
C GLU A 62 18.01 8.78 7.64
N ILE A 63 18.74 7.67 7.56
CA ILE A 63 19.33 7.16 6.30
C ILE A 63 18.22 6.84 5.28
N PHE A 64 17.19 6.14 5.75
CA PHE A 64 16.05 5.74 4.95
C PHE A 64 15.26 6.95 4.40
N MET A 65 15.13 7.99 5.22
CA MET A 65 14.41 9.22 4.91
C MET A 65 15.21 10.22 4.06
N ALA A 66 16.52 10.07 3.93
CA ALA A 66 17.39 11.06 3.30
C ALA A 66 17.09 11.34 1.80
N GLY A 67 16.31 10.49 1.12
CA GLY A 67 15.88 10.71 -0.27
C GLY A 67 14.51 11.38 -0.44
N SER A 68 13.84 11.84 0.64
CA SER A 68 12.46 12.36 0.59
C SER A 68 12.36 13.91 0.56
N GLY A 69 13.41 14.60 0.12
CA GLY A 69 13.38 16.07 -0.08
C GLY A 69 13.63 16.94 1.17
N VAL A 70 13.91 16.36 2.34
CA VAL A 70 14.09 17.13 3.59
C VAL A 70 15.48 17.80 3.69
N TYR A 71 16.45 17.44 2.85
CA TYR A 71 17.78 18.07 2.83
C TYR A 71 18.18 18.49 1.41
N SER A 72 17.72 19.68 0.99
CA SER A 72 18.24 20.38 -0.18
C SER A 72 19.54 21.09 0.18
N GLN A 73 20.67 20.38 0.10
CA GLN A 73 21.96 21.04 -0.11
C GLN A 73 22.75 20.18 -1.11
N SER A 74 23.05 20.76 -2.27
CA SER A 74 23.73 20.08 -3.38
C SER A 74 24.96 19.31 -2.89
N ASP A 75 25.07 18.02 -3.21
CA ASP A 75 26.18 17.10 -2.86
C ASP A 75 27.50 17.43 -3.58
N ARG A 76 27.84 18.71 -3.72
CA ARG A 76 29.00 19.18 -4.50
C ARG A 76 29.63 20.40 -3.83
N VAL A 77 30.95 20.41 -3.80
CA VAL A 77 31.73 21.60 -3.49
C VAL A 77 31.83 22.42 -4.76
N ILE A 78 31.58 23.73 -4.66
CA ILE A 78 31.72 24.63 -5.81
C ILE A 78 32.77 25.67 -5.46
N VAL A 79 33.81 25.78 -6.27
CA VAL A 79 34.82 26.83 -6.14
C VAL A 79 34.64 27.88 -7.24
N TYR A 80 35.07 29.10 -6.95
CA TYR A 80 34.84 30.27 -7.77
C TYR A 80 36.10 31.11 -7.92
N GLN A 81 36.26 31.66 -9.12
CA GLN A 81 37.39 32.49 -9.48
C GLN A 81 37.42 33.85 -8.76
N ASN A 82 36.25 34.42 -8.44
CA ASN A 82 36.18 35.72 -7.77
C ASN A 82 35.60 35.56 -6.36
N GLN A 83 35.72 36.62 -5.56
CA GLN A 83 35.04 36.72 -4.26
C GLN A 83 33.52 36.66 -4.44
N ASN A 84 32.81 36.36 -3.34
CA ASN A 84 31.36 36.34 -3.26
C ASN A 84 30.71 35.41 -4.30
N TYR A 85 31.36 34.28 -4.58
CA TYR A 85 30.86 33.24 -5.49
C TYR A 85 30.69 33.71 -6.95
N GLY A 86 31.52 34.65 -7.39
CA GLY A 86 31.49 35.21 -8.75
C GLY A 86 32.55 34.62 -9.69
N GLY A 87 32.42 34.92 -10.99
CA GLY A 87 33.39 34.48 -12.01
C GLY A 87 33.19 33.04 -12.45
N THR A 88 34.22 32.47 -13.08
CA THR A 88 34.23 31.06 -13.52
C THR A 88 34.16 30.15 -12.30
N SER A 89 33.37 29.08 -12.40
CA SER A 89 33.18 28.13 -11.30
C SER A 89 33.44 26.71 -11.75
N GLN A 90 33.81 25.86 -10.79
CA GLN A 90 34.03 24.43 -11.01
C GLN A 90 33.48 23.65 -9.83
N GLU A 91 32.79 22.56 -10.14
CA GLU A 91 32.19 21.66 -9.15
C GLU A 91 33.11 20.47 -8.88
N PHE A 92 33.19 20.07 -7.61
CA PHE A 92 34.01 18.97 -7.14
C PHE A 92 33.20 18.05 -6.23
N VAL A 93 33.35 16.75 -6.47
CA VAL A 93 32.89 15.66 -5.58
C VAL A 93 34.07 15.19 -4.71
N PRO A 94 33.85 14.38 -3.66
CA PRO A 94 34.93 13.89 -2.81
C PRO A 94 36.04 13.20 -3.62
N GLY A 95 37.30 13.62 -3.43
CA GLY A 95 38.42 13.22 -4.26
C GLY A 95 39.63 14.16 -4.13
N GLU A 96 40.71 13.80 -4.82
CA GLU A 96 41.95 14.56 -4.88
C GLU A 96 42.14 15.07 -6.32
N TYR A 97 42.29 16.38 -6.50
CA TYR A 97 42.41 17.03 -7.80
C TYR A 97 43.65 17.92 -7.80
N ASP A 98 44.55 17.68 -8.74
CA ASP A 98 45.82 18.40 -8.87
C ASP A 98 45.69 19.48 -9.96
N ILE A 99 46.79 20.18 -10.24
CA ILE A 99 46.83 21.34 -11.15
C ILE A 99 46.22 21.06 -12.53
N SER A 100 46.38 19.83 -13.05
CA SER A 100 45.84 19.40 -14.34
C SER A 100 44.32 19.51 -14.41
N GLU A 101 43.64 19.18 -13.32
CA GLU A 101 42.19 19.12 -13.23
C GLU A 101 41.55 20.50 -13.01
N LEU A 102 42.32 21.49 -12.56
CA LEU A 102 41.87 22.87 -12.37
C LEU A 102 41.95 23.70 -13.67
N TYR A 103 42.86 23.36 -14.59
CA TYR A 103 43.11 24.14 -15.81
C TYR A 103 41.90 24.28 -16.74
N ASP A 104 41.07 23.25 -16.84
CA ASP A 104 39.90 23.23 -17.72
C ASP A 104 38.65 23.88 -17.09
N GLY A 105 38.73 24.32 -15.82
CA GLY A 105 37.63 24.91 -15.08
C GLY A 105 37.99 26.24 -14.43
N VAL A 106 38.12 26.26 -13.10
CA VAL A 106 38.34 27.52 -12.34
C VAL A 106 39.72 28.15 -12.59
N GLY A 107 40.69 27.36 -13.06
CA GLY A 107 42.07 27.78 -13.33
C GLY A 107 43.04 27.49 -12.16
N ASN A 108 44.33 27.49 -12.47
CA ASN A 108 45.39 27.43 -11.47
C ASN A 108 45.66 28.82 -10.89
N ASP A 109 45.88 28.92 -9.58
CA ASP A 109 46.20 30.18 -8.89
C ASP A 109 45.11 31.25 -9.07
N THR A 110 43.84 30.83 -9.05
CA THR A 110 42.68 31.71 -9.33
C THR A 110 41.49 31.50 -8.39
N ILE A 111 41.56 30.60 -7.40
CA ILE A 111 40.42 30.34 -6.50
C ILE A 111 40.35 31.43 -5.42
N SER A 112 39.22 32.15 -5.37
CA SER A 112 38.97 33.20 -4.39
C SER A 112 37.81 32.93 -3.43
N SER A 113 36.84 32.09 -3.81
CA SER A 113 35.72 31.72 -2.92
C SER A 113 35.20 30.30 -3.19
N LEU A 114 34.49 29.73 -2.21
CA LEU A 114 34.03 28.33 -2.28
C LEU A 114 32.76 28.11 -1.45
N LYS A 115 31.90 27.21 -1.93
CA LYS A 115 30.73 26.69 -1.21
C LYS A 115 30.98 25.25 -0.80
N VAL A 116 30.72 24.95 0.47
CA VAL A 116 31.01 23.64 1.08
C VAL A 116 29.72 23.10 1.68
N PRO A 117 29.25 21.92 1.24
CA PRO A 117 28.13 21.26 1.89
C PRO A 117 28.39 21.04 3.38
N LYS A 118 27.35 21.17 4.20
CA LYS A 118 27.50 21.09 5.65
C LYS A 118 28.09 19.73 6.07
N GLY A 119 29.16 19.75 6.85
CA GLY A 119 29.85 18.54 7.31
C GLY A 119 30.92 18.01 6.35
N TRP A 120 31.16 18.67 5.21
CA TRP A 120 32.28 18.38 4.33
C TRP A 120 33.51 19.20 4.72
N THR A 121 34.67 18.81 4.21
CA THR A 121 35.96 19.42 4.47
C THR A 121 36.72 19.54 3.16
N VAL A 122 37.04 20.77 2.76
CA VAL A 122 37.83 21.07 1.57
C VAL A 122 39.20 21.55 2.00
N THR A 123 40.27 20.98 1.44
CA THR A 123 41.65 21.44 1.68
C THR A 123 42.27 21.90 0.37
N LEU A 124 42.62 23.18 0.30
CA LEU A 124 43.37 23.75 -0.82
C LEU A 124 44.87 23.66 -0.55
N TYR A 125 45.66 23.43 -1.60
CA TYR A 125 47.11 23.28 -1.58
C TYR A 125 47.76 24.31 -2.50
N GLN A 126 48.83 24.94 -2.03
CA GLN A 126 49.54 25.98 -2.78
C GLN A 126 50.36 25.44 -3.96
N HIS A 127 50.79 24.19 -3.91
CA HIS A 127 51.63 23.60 -4.94
C HIS A 127 51.04 22.29 -5.45
N ALA A 128 51.35 21.99 -6.71
CA ALA A 128 51.00 20.72 -7.33
C ALA A 128 51.53 19.51 -6.54
N ASN A 129 50.91 18.35 -6.71
CA ASN A 129 51.13 17.12 -5.95
C ASN A 129 50.82 17.27 -4.44
N PHE A 130 49.86 18.13 -4.09
CA PHE A 130 49.37 18.35 -2.73
C PHE A 130 50.49 18.76 -1.75
N GLN A 131 51.33 19.70 -2.18
CA GLN A 131 52.48 20.22 -1.41
C GLN A 131 52.29 21.71 -1.05
N GLY A 132 53.21 22.22 -0.24
CA GLY A 132 53.25 23.65 0.11
C GLY A 132 52.29 24.02 1.23
N LYS A 133 51.91 25.30 1.29
CA LYS A 133 50.94 25.81 2.27
C LYS A 133 49.56 25.21 1.99
N THR A 134 48.82 24.90 3.05
CA THR A 134 47.46 24.34 2.96
C THR A 134 46.46 25.19 3.72
N LYS A 135 45.20 25.21 3.26
CA LYS A 135 44.10 25.82 4.01
C LYS A 135 42.85 24.97 3.90
N THR A 136 42.17 24.79 5.04
CA THR A 136 41.02 23.89 5.17
C THR A 136 39.76 24.70 5.44
N PHE A 137 38.66 24.32 4.77
CA PHE A 137 37.36 24.97 4.85
C PHE A 137 36.27 23.93 5.11
N THR A 138 35.32 24.27 5.99
CA THR A 138 34.20 23.39 6.38
C THR A 138 32.83 24.01 6.11
N ASP A 139 32.79 25.26 5.68
CA ASP A 139 31.59 26.05 5.47
C ASP A 139 31.77 26.98 4.26
N ASP A 140 30.65 27.50 3.77
CA ASP A 140 30.63 28.49 2.69
C ASP A 140 31.55 29.67 3.01
N THR A 141 32.52 29.89 2.14
CA THR A 141 33.59 30.87 2.31
C THR A 141 33.56 31.84 1.14
N GLN A 142 33.01 33.02 1.39
CA GLN A 142 32.89 34.11 0.41
C GLN A 142 34.24 34.70 -0.04
N TRP A 143 35.30 34.45 0.72
CA TRP A 143 36.67 34.89 0.43
C TRP A 143 37.67 34.01 1.19
N VAL A 144 38.61 33.37 0.50
CA VAL A 144 39.61 32.45 1.10
C VAL A 144 40.70 33.16 1.92
N GLU A 145 40.57 34.48 2.10
CA GLU A 145 41.47 35.41 2.80
C GLU A 145 42.79 35.67 2.06
N THR A 146 43.40 36.83 2.32
CA THR A 146 44.55 37.35 1.55
C THR A 146 45.80 36.47 1.59
N ASP A 147 45.85 35.51 2.50
CA ASP A 147 47.00 34.62 2.67
C ASP A 147 46.88 33.31 1.87
N PHE A 148 45.75 33.09 1.18
CA PHE A 148 45.48 31.91 0.35
C PHE A 148 44.72 32.19 -0.96
N ASP A 149 44.39 33.45 -1.23
CA ASP A 149 43.78 33.91 -2.47
C ASP A 149 44.74 33.79 -3.67
N ASP A 150 44.24 33.35 -4.82
CA ASP A 150 44.98 33.24 -6.09
C ASP A 150 46.31 32.46 -6.00
N ILE A 151 46.38 31.45 -5.14
CA ILE A 151 47.60 30.61 -5.01
C ILE A 151 47.30 29.10 -4.92
N ALA A 152 46.05 28.69 -5.09
CA ALA A 152 45.67 27.29 -5.01
C ALA A 152 45.98 26.56 -6.32
N SER A 153 46.82 25.51 -6.24
CA SER A 153 47.17 24.63 -7.37
C SER A 153 46.68 23.19 -7.17
N GLY A 154 46.05 22.86 -6.05
CA GLY A 154 45.45 21.55 -5.78
C GLY A 154 44.32 21.63 -4.76
N ILE A 155 43.35 20.72 -4.86
CA ILE A 155 42.18 20.64 -3.98
C ILE A 155 41.93 19.19 -3.57
N VAL A 156 41.76 18.97 -2.28
CA VAL A 156 41.32 17.70 -1.70
C VAL A 156 39.97 17.92 -1.04
N VAL A 157 38.94 17.27 -1.59
CA VAL A 157 37.58 17.31 -1.05
C VAL A 157 37.35 16.04 -0.24
N LYS A 158 37.18 16.21 1.06
CA LYS A 158 36.75 15.17 1.99
C LYS A 158 35.31 15.46 2.37
N GLY A 159 34.43 14.79 1.68
CA GLY A 159 33.01 14.93 1.83
C GLY A 159 32.36 13.61 1.57
N SER A 160 31.06 13.63 1.41
CA SER A 160 30.29 12.41 1.45
C SER A 160 29.17 12.48 0.44
N THR A 161 29.35 11.73 -0.65
CA THR A 161 28.28 11.18 -1.50
C THR A 161 27.43 10.15 -0.70
N SER A 162 27.20 10.43 0.59
CA SER A 162 26.93 9.41 1.61
C SER A 162 25.50 8.98 1.68
N ILE A 163 24.54 9.74 1.19
CA ILE A 163 23.14 9.31 1.28
C ILE A 163 22.96 7.98 0.54
N ILE A 164 23.54 7.86 -0.66
CA ILE A 164 23.47 6.64 -1.45
C ILE A 164 24.27 5.51 -0.80
N ASN A 165 25.47 5.78 -0.27
CA ASN A 165 26.28 4.76 0.39
C ASN A 165 25.70 4.30 1.73
N ASP A 166 25.12 5.19 2.52
CA ASP A 166 24.44 4.90 3.77
C ASP A 166 23.15 4.10 3.49
N GLN A 167 22.38 4.47 2.44
CA GLN A 167 21.19 3.71 2.01
C GLN A 167 21.54 2.32 1.49
N LEU A 168 22.62 2.19 0.71
CA LEU A 168 23.16 0.89 0.29
C LEU A 168 23.58 0.05 1.50
N TRP A 169 24.29 0.65 2.45
CA TRP A 169 24.68 -0.03 3.69
C TRP A 169 23.47 -0.52 4.49
N LEU A 170 22.46 0.33 4.67
CA LEU A 170 21.24 -0.02 5.40
C LEU A 170 20.50 -1.17 4.71
N PHE A 171 20.33 -1.08 3.40
CA PHE A 171 19.65 -2.11 2.61
C PHE A 171 20.39 -3.45 2.65
N GLU A 172 21.71 -3.46 2.39
CA GLU A 172 22.53 -4.67 2.44
C GLU A 172 22.47 -5.33 3.83
N SER A 173 22.53 -4.52 4.89
CA SER A 173 22.45 -4.99 6.28
C SER A 173 21.11 -5.63 6.59
N LEU A 174 19.99 -5.00 6.17
CA LEU A 174 18.65 -5.53 6.38
C LEU A 174 18.40 -6.82 5.60
N VAL A 175 18.78 -6.88 4.32
CA VAL A 175 18.62 -8.09 3.48
C VAL A 175 19.40 -9.27 4.05
N VAL A 176 20.62 -9.04 4.53
CA VAL A 176 21.44 -10.09 5.14
C VAL A 176 20.84 -10.55 6.47
N LEU A 177 20.47 -9.60 7.32
CA LEU A 177 19.92 -9.88 8.66
C LEU A 177 18.60 -10.67 8.55
N THR A 178 17.69 -10.23 7.69
CA THR A 178 16.40 -10.91 7.44
C THR A 178 16.55 -12.31 6.85
N LYS A 179 17.47 -12.49 5.89
CA LYS A 179 17.78 -13.83 5.35
C LYS A 179 18.33 -14.76 6.42
N TRP A 180 19.26 -14.27 7.23
CA TRP A 180 19.83 -15.04 8.33
C TRP A 180 18.76 -15.41 9.36
N MET A 181 17.92 -14.46 9.76
CA MET A 181 16.78 -14.68 10.66
C MET A 181 15.84 -15.78 10.15
N LYS A 182 15.52 -15.77 8.85
CA LYS A 182 14.69 -16.81 8.21
C LYS A 182 15.38 -18.17 8.17
N GLU A 183 16.68 -18.21 7.91
CA GLU A 183 17.47 -19.45 7.88
C GLU A 183 17.55 -20.13 9.25
N PHE A 184 17.69 -19.34 10.31
CA PHE A 184 17.90 -19.83 11.68
C PHE A 184 16.67 -19.76 12.58
N GLY A 185 15.54 -19.24 12.08
CA GLY A 185 14.26 -19.19 12.80
C GLY A 185 14.21 -18.16 13.93
N TYR A 186 14.94 -17.05 13.81
CA TYR A 186 14.93 -15.96 14.79
C TYR A 186 13.99 -14.83 14.38
N SER A 187 13.23 -14.27 15.32
CA SER A 187 12.45 -13.04 15.10
C SER A 187 13.26 -11.80 15.47
N PRO A 188 12.93 -10.61 14.92
CA PRO A 188 13.63 -9.37 15.26
C PRO A 188 13.55 -9.07 16.76
N GLU A 189 12.41 -9.35 17.39
CA GLU A 189 12.21 -9.15 18.83
C GLU A 189 13.08 -10.08 19.67
N MET A 190 13.30 -11.32 19.18
CA MET A 190 14.19 -12.26 19.85
C MET A 190 15.64 -11.75 19.84
N LEU A 191 16.09 -11.19 18.71
CA LEU A 191 17.42 -10.61 18.61
C LEU A 191 17.55 -9.31 19.42
N TRP A 192 16.53 -8.45 19.39
CA TRP A 192 16.47 -7.25 20.21
C TRP A 192 16.61 -7.56 21.71
N LYS A 193 15.94 -8.62 22.17
CA LYS A 193 16.04 -9.13 23.55
C LYS A 193 17.44 -9.66 23.88
N ILE A 194 18.10 -10.34 22.94
CA ILE A 194 19.47 -10.85 23.11
C ILE A 194 20.48 -9.69 23.19
N VAL A 195 20.32 -8.67 22.34
CA VAL A 195 21.22 -7.51 22.28
C VAL A 195 21.06 -6.60 23.51
N ASN A 196 19.83 -6.37 23.97
CA ASN A 196 19.57 -5.40 25.05
C ASN A 196 19.57 -5.96 26.47
N GLY A 197 19.51 -7.28 26.66
CA GLY A 197 19.61 -7.90 27.98
C GLY A 197 18.68 -7.31 29.07
N ALA A 198 17.51 -6.80 28.70
CA ALA A 198 16.63 -6.14 29.67
C ALA A 198 15.88 -7.17 30.55
N PRO A 199 15.81 -6.95 31.88
CA PRO A 199 15.33 -7.95 32.83
C PRO A 199 13.80 -8.11 32.77
N MET A 200 13.36 -9.37 32.72
CA MET A 200 11.98 -9.75 33.10
C MET A 200 11.80 -9.50 34.61
N THR A 201 10.57 -9.24 35.06
CA THR A 201 10.31 -9.30 36.49
C THR A 201 10.53 -10.74 37.00
N ASP A 202 11.03 -10.91 38.23
CA ASP A 202 11.33 -12.24 38.82
C ASP A 202 10.16 -13.25 38.69
N LYS A 203 8.92 -12.75 38.60
CA LYS A 203 7.72 -13.56 38.40
C LYS A 203 7.54 -14.03 36.96
N GLU A 204 7.82 -13.17 35.99
CA GLU A 204 7.74 -13.50 34.56
C GLU A 204 8.88 -14.44 34.15
N GLU A 205 10.07 -14.27 34.72
CA GLU A 205 11.22 -15.15 34.45
C GLU A 205 11.00 -16.57 35.00
N VAL A 206 10.41 -16.71 36.19
CA VAL A 206 10.06 -18.01 36.77
C VAL A 206 8.95 -18.69 35.96
N GLN A 207 7.94 -17.94 35.54
CA GLN A 207 6.81 -18.48 34.78
C GLN A 207 7.21 -18.88 33.35
N GLN A 208 8.07 -18.11 32.70
CA GLN A 208 8.64 -18.45 31.40
C GLN A 208 9.56 -19.67 31.50
N LYS A 209 10.44 -19.74 32.52
CA LYS A 209 11.32 -20.91 32.74
C LYS A 209 10.53 -22.18 33.05
N GLU A 210 9.42 -22.10 33.78
CA GLU A 210 8.54 -23.25 34.02
C GLU A 210 7.84 -23.73 32.75
N GLN A 211 7.38 -22.80 31.90
CA GLN A 211 6.77 -23.11 30.60
C GLN A 211 7.80 -23.73 29.64
N ASP A 212 8.99 -23.16 29.55
CA ASP A 212 10.08 -23.66 28.71
C ASP A 212 10.56 -25.04 29.19
N LEU A 213 10.73 -25.24 30.51
CA LEU A 213 11.10 -26.54 31.07
C LEU A 213 10.03 -27.61 30.84
N ALA A 214 8.74 -27.25 30.90
CA ALA A 214 7.66 -28.17 30.57
C ALA A 214 7.68 -28.55 29.08
N LEU A 215 7.92 -27.57 28.21
CA LEU A 215 8.04 -27.76 26.76
C LEU A 215 9.25 -28.65 26.41
N TYR A 216 10.43 -28.37 26.97
CA TYR A 216 11.64 -29.17 26.77
C TYR A 216 11.50 -30.59 27.33
N ASN A 217 10.85 -30.78 28.48
CA ASN A 217 10.62 -32.13 29.03
C ASN A 217 9.64 -32.95 28.19
N ASN A 218 8.60 -32.32 27.64
CA ASN A 218 7.68 -32.98 26.71
C ASN A 218 8.35 -33.35 25.39
N LEU A 219 9.16 -32.44 24.83
CA LEU A 219 10.00 -32.72 23.65
C LEU A 219 10.99 -33.85 23.93
N LEU A 220 11.61 -33.89 25.10
CA LEU A 220 12.55 -34.95 25.48
C LEU A 220 11.84 -36.31 25.66
N GLN A 221 10.62 -36.33 26.20
CA GLN A 221 9.83 -37.56 26.33
C GLN A 221 9.36 -38.10 24.97
N SER A 222 8.90 -37.23 24.06
CA SER A 222 8.52 -37.63 22.70
C SER A 222 9.73 -38.09 21.87
N PHE A 223 10.90 -37.49 22.09
CA PHE A 223 12.17 -37.95 21.52
C PHE A 223 12.60 -39.34 22.04
N LYS A 224 12.41 -39.60 23.34
CA LYS A 224 12.70 -40.91 23.96
C LYS A 224 11.73 -42.00 23.52
N ALA A 225 10.51 -41.65 23.12
CA ALA A 225 9.50 -42.57 22.62
C ALA A 225 9.63 -42.89 21.10
N TRP A 226 10.52 -42.21 20.37
CA TRP A 226 10.71 -42.39 18.91
C TRP A 226 9.44 -42.11 18.05
N GLU A 227 8.52 -41.29 18.56
CA GLU A 227 7.23 -40.98 17.90
C GLU A 227 7.18 -39.58 17.26
N ILE A 228 8.32 -38.98 16.90
CA ILE A 228 8.32 -37.65 16.27
C ILE A 228 7.90 -37.77 14.81
N ASN A 229 6.84 -37.06 14.43
CA ASN A 229 6.42 -36.86 13.05
C ASN A 229 5.99 -35.39 12.82
N PRO A 230 5.87 -34.92 11.56
CA PRO A 230 5.53 -33.51 11.27
C PRO A 230 4.22 -33.04 11.90
N ASN A 231 3.25 -33.93 12.07
CA ASN A 231 1.95 -33.58 12.63
C ASN A 231 2.03 -33.38 14.16
N THR A 232 2.86 -34.16 14.86
CA THR A 232 3.13 -33.94 16.29
C THR A 232 3.88 -32.63 16.57
N LEU A 233 4.67 -32.14 15.61
CA LEU A 233 5.37 -30.85 15.71
C LEU A 233 4.44 -29.66 15.41
N LYS A 234 3.40 -29.86 14.58
CA LYS A 234 2.40 -28.84 14.23
C LYS A 234 1.57 -28.38 15.44
N GLU A 235 1.25 -29.29 16.36
CA GLU A 235 0.56 -28.92 17.61
C GLU A 235 1.45 -28.11 18.57
N VAL A 236 2.77 -28.21 18.43
CA VAL A 236 3.75 -27.53 19.31
C VAL A 236 4.25 -26.22 18.73
N LEU A 237 4.45 -26.14 17.41
CA LEU A 237 4.99 -24.98 16.71
C LEU A 237 3.90 -24.09 16.11
N GLY A 238 2.65 -24.55 16.05
CA GLY A 238 1.51 -23.81 15.49
C GLY A 238 1.54 -23.59 13.98
N ASP A 239 2.70 -23.80 13.34
CA ASP A 239 2.93 -23.58 11.92
C ASP A 239 3.32 -24.89 11.20
N GLU A 240 2.61 -25.18 10.11
CA GLU A 240 2.76 -26.42 9.34
C GLU A 240 4.08 -26.48 8.56
N ARG A 241 4.56 -25.34 8.04
CA ARG A 241 5.82 -25.27 7.28
C ARG A 241 7.03 -25.41 8.20
N ALA A 242 7.02 -24.72 9.33
CA ALA A 242 8.06 -24.83 10.36
C ALA A 242 8.16 -26.26 10.93
N SER A 243 7.03 -26.93 11.10
CA SER A 243 6.96 -28.31 11.60
C SER A 243 7.55 -29.33 10.64
N HIS A 244 7.28 -29.18 9.34
CA HIS A 244 7.89 -30.00 8.29
C HIS A 244 9.40 -29.75 8.14
N PHE A 245 9.83 -28.49 8.25
CA PHE A 245 11.22 -28.11 8.18
C PHE A 245 12.04 -28.66 9.37
N ALA A 246 11.53 -28.48 10.60
CA ALA A 246 12.15 -29.02 11.82
C ALA A 246 12.27 -30.55 11.78
N PHE A 247 11.24 -31.26 11.31
CA PHE A 247 11.30 -32.71 11.10
C PHE A 247 12.37 -33.11 10.07
N SER A 248 12.52 -32.34 8.99
CA SER A 248 13.50 -32.61 7.93
C SER A 248 14.95 -32.45 8.43
N LEU A 249 15.22 -31.46 9.28
CA LEU A 249 16.51 -31.23 9.93
C LEU A 249 16.90 -32.38 10.86
N ILE A 250 15.95 -32.86 11.67
CA ILE A 250 16.18 -33.99 12.59
C ILE A 250 16.49 -35.28 11.81
N LYS A 251 15.79 -35.53 10.70
CA LYS A 251 16.01 -36.70 9.84
C LYS A 251 17.34 -36.63 9.09
N GLY A 252 17.76 -35.43 8.68
CA GLY A 252 19.00 -35.20 7.92
C GLY A 252 20.29 -35.43 8.73
N HIS A 253 20.26 -35.24 10.05
CA HIS A 253 21.46 -35.33 10.89
C HIS A 253 21.70 -36.70 11.56
N TYR A 254 20.73 -37.60 11.59
CA TYR A 254 20.86 -38.90 12.28
C TYR A 254 20.72 -40.15 11.39
N GLY A 255 20.56 -39.98 10.06
CA GLY A 255 20.36 -41.09 9.14
C GLY A 255 21.47 -41.24 8.11
N ASP A 256 22.69 -41.61 8.50
CA ASP A 256 23.46 -42.66 7.80
C ASP A 256 24.82 -42.95 8.45
N LYS A 257 25.02 -44.21 8.82
CA LYS A 257 26.31 -44.75 9.25
C LYS A 257 27.18 -44.99 8.02
N HIS A 258 28.22 -44.19 7.80
CA HIS A 258 29.26 -44.52 6.82
C HIS A 258 30.65 -44.73 7.47
N GLU A 259 31.06 -46.00 7.50
CA GLU A 259 32.41 -46.47 7.80
C GLU A 259 33.44 -45.92 6.81
N TYR A 260 34.53 -45.36 7.34
CA TYR A 260 35.67 -44.88 6.56
C TYR A 260 36.67 -46.01 6.26
N LYS A 261 37.09 -46.17 4.99
CA LYS A 261 38.30 -46.94 4.60
C LYS A 261 39.18 -46.13 3.63
N PRO A 262 40.48 -45.90 3.91
CA PRO A 262 41.35 -45.11 3.04
C PRO A 262 42.04 -45.96 1.97
N LYS A 263 42.16 -45.44 0.74
CA LYS A 263 43.06 -45.98 -0.31
C LYS A 263 44.28 -45.08 -0.51
N ARG A 264 45.44 -45.72 -0.60
CA ARG A 264 46.81 -45.16 -0.59
C ARG A 264 47.21 -44.43 -1.88
N CYS A 265 48.01 -43.38 -1.72
CA CYS A 265 48.69 -42.61 -2.77
C CYS A 265 49.81 -43.40 -3.50
N ARG A 266 50.05 -43.05 -4.77
CA ARG A 266 51.34 -43.24 -5.46
C ARG A 266 51.87 -41.89 -5.97
N LYS A 267 53.16 -41.62 -5.73
CA LYS A 267 53.90 -40.41 -6.10
C LYS A 267 54.72 -40.62 -7.38
N SER A 268 54.76 -39.62 -8.26
CA SER A 268 55.96 -39.14 -9.01
C SER A 268 55.60 -37.89 -9.84
N SER A 269 55.93 -36.66 -9.38
CA SER A 269 56.98 -35.74 -9.92
C SER A 269 56.84 -35.40 -11.42
N ARG A 270 56.69 -34.16 -11.92
CA ARG A 270 57.31 -32.87 -11.55
C ARG A 270 56.56 -31.71 -12.27
N PHE A 271 56.26 -30.64 -11.51
CA PHE A 271 56.06 -29.23 -11.94
C PHE A 271 55.14 -28.87 -13.13
N ARG A 272 53.92 -28.39 -12.81
CA ARG A 272 53.43 -27.05 -13.19
C ARG A 272 52.61 -26.48 -12.03
N LYS A 273 53.06 -25.36 -11.47
CA LYS A 273 52.28 -24.49 -10.58
C LYS A 273 51.27 -23.73 -11.45
N HIS A 274 50.12 -24.32 -11.70
CA HIS A 274 48.88 -23.57 -11.86
C HIS A 274 47.89 -24.24 -10.93
N MET A 275 47.71 -23.61 -9.77
CA MET A 275 46.62 -23.91 -8.86
C MET A 275 45.36 -23.52 -9.63
N ALA A 276 44.72 -24.50 -10.27
CA ALA A 276 43.34 -24.39 -10.68
C ALA A 276 42.55 -23.83 -9.49
N PRO A 277 41.62 -22.87 -9.69
CA PRO A 277 40.74 -22.45 -8.61
C PRO A 277 40.09 -23.72 -8.07
N LYS A 278 40.35 -24.03 -6.80
CA LYS A 278 39.64 -25.11 -6.14
C LYS A 278 38.18 -24.69 -6.13
N GLU A 279 37.40 -25.36 -6.97
CA GLU A 279 35.95 -25.30 -6.97
C GLU A 279 35.45 -25.29 -5.52
N HIS A 280 34.83 -24.17 -5.16
CA HIS A 280 34.32 -23.87 -3.83
C HIS A 280 33.08 -24.75 -3.58
N LYS A 281 33.28 -25.92 -2.98
CA LYS A 281 32.19 -26.87 -2.66
C LYS A 281 31.58 -26.68 -1.26
N HIS A 282 31.75 -25.49 -0.67
CA HIS A 282 31.26 -25.17 0.69
C HIS A 282 30.59 -23.80 0.78
N LEU A 283 30.16 -23.21 -0.35
CA LEU A 283 29.36 -22.00 -0.39
C LEU A 283 27.88 -22.39 -0.43
N LEU A 284 27.05 -21.78 0.42
CA LEU A 284 25.60 -21.99 0.41
C LEU A 284 24.91 -21.29 -0.78
N LEU A 285 25.53 -20.26 -1.38
CA LEU A 285 25.27 -19.78 -2.74
C LEU A 285 26.54 -19.10 -3.29
N ALA A 286 26.76 -19.12 -4.60
CA ALA A 286 27.93 -18.47 -5.21
C ALA A 286 27.71 -16.95 -5.33
N TYR A 287 28.55 -16.17 -4.64
CA TYR A 287 28.56 -14.70 -4.71
C TYR A 287 28.95 -14.22 -6.12
N LYS A 288 28.09 -13.37 -6.70
CA LYS A 288 28.37 -12.64 -7.94
C LYS A 288 28.19 -11.13 -7.66
N PRO A 289 29.28 -10.36 -7.53
CA PRO A 289 29.24 -8.95 -7.13
C PRO A 289 28.31 -8.09 -8.01
N ARG A 290 28.29 -8.35 -9.32
CA ARG A 290 27.48 -7.60 -10.28
C ARG A 290 25.97 -7.80 -10.11
N GLU A 291 25.51 -8.99 -9.73
CA GLU A 291 24.07 -9.26 -9.61
C GLU A 291 23.47 -8.53 -8.39
N ILE A 292 24.25 -8.30 -7.33
CA ILE A 292 23.78 -7.60 -6.12
C ILE A 292 23.83 -6.08 -6.31
N GLU A 293 24.87 -5.55 -6.97
CA GLU A 293 24.94 -4.13 -7.36
C GLU A 293 23.81 -3.76 -8.34
N GLU A 294 23.51 -4.63 -9.32
CA GLU A 294 22.38 -4.45 -10.25
C GLU A 294 21.03 -4.50 -9.52
N LEU A 295 20.82 -5.47 -8.62
CA LEU A 295 19.59 -5.56 -7.82
C LEU A 295 19.41 -4.38 -6.85
N ALA A 296 20.49 -3.89 -6.25
CA ALA A 296 20.46 -2.73 -5.37
C ALA A 296 20.21 -1.44 -6.17
N HIS A 297 20.80 -1.31 -7.36
CA HIS A 297 20.50 -0.21 -8.27
C HIS A 297 19.05 -0.22 -8.73
N ASP A 298 18.52 -1.38 -9.12
CA ASP A 298 17.13 -1.56 -9.53
C ASP A 298 16.16 -1.25 -8.38
N PHE A 299 16.46 -1.68 -7.15
CA PHE A 299 15.64 -1.38 -5.98
C PHE A 299 15.67 0.11 -5.58
N ILE A 300 16.86 0.75 -5.63
CA ILE A 300 16.99 2.19 -5.37
C ILE A 300 16.26 3.01 -6.45
N GLN A 301 16.30 2.57 -7.71
CA GLN A 301 15.49 3.16 -8.78
C GLN A 301 13.99 3.03 -8.48
N GLN A 302 13.55 1.86 -8.02
CA GLN A 302 12.15 1.62 -7.64
C GLN A 302 11.67 2.44 -6.44
N LEU A 303 12.53 2.69 -5.44
CA LEU A 303 12.19 3.56 -4.29
C LEU A 303 11.88 5.01 -4.69
N GLY A 304 12.29 5.44 -5.90
CA GLY A 304 12.05 6.78 -6.45
C GLY A 304 10.90 6.87 -7.44
N THR A 305 10.31 5.76 -7.89
CA THR A 305 9.27 5.75 -8.94
C THR A 305 7.96 5.19 -8.41
N ILE A 306 6.99 6.07 -8.20
CA ILE A 306 5.63 5.70 -7.78
C ILE A 306 4.88 5.19 -9.02
N SER A 307 4.08 4.12 -8.86
CA SER A 307 3.19 3.57 -9.89
C SER A 307 1.73 3.62 -9.46
N ASP A 308 0.81 3.66 -10.43
CA ASP A 308 -0.63 3.85 -10.25
C ASP A 308 -1.36 2.70 -9.54
N TYR A 309 -0.73 1.53 -9.34
CA TYR A 309 -1.31 0.38 -8.64
C TYR A 309 -0.81 0.19 -7.20
N GLU A 310 0.16 0.99 -6.75
CA GLU A 310 0.86 0.76 -5.48
C GLU A 310 0.07 1.19 -4.24
N PHE A 311 -1.03 1.94 -4.41
CA PHE A 311 -1.87 2.41 -3.31
C PHE A 311 -3.13 1.55 -3.09
N ILE A 312 -3.35 0.50 -3.89
CA ILE A 312 -4.55 -0.35 -3.85
C ILE A 312 -4.76 -1.02 -2.48
N ASP A 313 -3.69 -1.42 -1.79
CA ASP A 313 -3.78 -2.14 -0.51
C ASP A 313 -3.77 -1.23 0.73
N LEU A 314 -3.79 0.09 0.54
CA LEU A 314 -3.77 1.07 1.64
C LEU A 314 -5.14 1.36 2.25
N GLN A 315 -6.21 0.74 1.75
CA GLN A 315 -7.60 0.89 2.24
C GLN A 315 -8.11 2.35 2.18
N LEU A 316 -7.59 3.14 1.25
CA LEU A 316 -7.98 4.53 1.01
C LEU A 316 -9.36 4.63 0.33
N GLU A 317 -9.84 3.54 -0.26
CA GLU A 317 -11.05 3.47 -1.07
C GLU A 317 -12.35 3.47 -0.27
N ASN A 318 -12.31 3.30 1.05
CA ASN A 318 -13.52 3.13 1.87
C ASN A 318 -14.52 4.30 1.70
N LYS A 319 -14.02 5.54 1.66
CA LYS A 319 -14.86 6.73 1.45
C LYS A 319 -15.53 6.71 0.08
N LEU A 320 -14.78 6.31 -0.95
CA LEU A 320 -15.27 6.19 -2.33
C LEU A 320 -16.27 5.03 -2.49
N ILE A 321 -16.06 3.89 -1.83
CA ILE A 321 -17.00 2.76 -1.84
C ILE A 321 -18.37 3.20 -1.30
N GLU A 322 -18.39 3.86 -0.14
CA GLU A 322 -19.64 4.34 0.46
C GLU A 322 -20.29 5.43 -0.40
N LYS A 323 -19.48 6.30 -1.03
CA LYS A 323 -20.00 7.31 -1.97
C LYS A 323 -20.69 6.69 -3.18
N ILE A 324 -20.05 5.75 -3.87
CA ILE A 324 -20.65 5.03 -5.00
C ILE A 324 -21.91 4.30 -4.54
N PHE A 325 -21.87 3.65 -3.37
CA PHE A 325 -23.01 2.93 -2.83
C PHE A 325 -24.21 3.86 -2.56
N ASN A 326 -23.99 5.01 -1.92
CA ASN A 326 -25.03 6.00 -1.64
C ASN A 326 -25.64 6.57 -2.92
N ASN A 327 -24.81 6.88 -3.93
CA ASN A 327 -25.31 7.37 -5.21
C ASN A 327 -26.14 6.31 -5.94
N LEU A 328 -25.72 5.04 -5.95
CA LEU A 328 -26.53 3.96 -6.52
C LEU A 328 -27.89 3.80 -5.81
N VAL A 329 -27.98 4.12 -4.51
CA VAL A 329 -29.24 4.19 -3.77
C VAL A 329 -30.07 5.41 -4.18
N ASN A 330 -29.45 6.59 -4.32
CA ASN A 330 -30.12 7.83 -4.71
C ASN A 330 -30.71 7.76 -6.13
N HIS A 331 -29.98 7.15 -7.06
CA HIS A 331 -30.42 6.89 -8.43
C HIS A 331 -31.39 5.69 -8.55
N GLU A 332 -31.85 5.13 -7.43
CA GLU A 332 -32.80 4.01 -7.36
C GLU A 332 -32.36 2.76 -8.16
N ILE A 333 -31.05 2.52 -8.23
CA ILE A 333 -30.48 1.32 -8.86
C ILE A 333 -30.43 0.17 -7.85
N ILE A 334 -30.08 0.49 -6.60
CA ILE A 334 -30.04 -0.46 -5.48
C ILE A 334 -30.86 0.06 -4.28
N ASP A 335 -31.28 -0.85 -3.40
CA ASP A 335 -31.83 -0.48 -2.09
C ASP A 335 -30.73 -0.24 -1.04
N GLY A 336 -31.09 0.28 0.13
CA GLY A 336 -30.14 0.52 1.23
C GLY A 336 -29.47 -0.75 1.80
N SER A 337 -29.92 -1.95 1.42
CA SER A 337 -29.26 -3.22 1.76
C SER A 337 -28.28 -3.69 0.66
N GLY A 338 -28.22 -2.97 -0.46
CA GLY A 338 -27.42 -3.25 -1.64
C GLY A 338 -28.09 -4.17 -2.65
N LYS A 339 -29.38 -4.48 -2.53
CA LYS A 339 -30.10 -5.31 -3.51
C LYS A 339 -30.46 -4.48 -4.73
N ILE A 340 -30.27 -5.05 -5.91
CA ILE A 340 -30.61 -4.39 -7.18
C ILE A 340 -32.14 -4.29 -7.29
N LEU A 341 -32.64 -3.09 -7.52
CA LEU A 341 -34.08 -2.79 -7.67
C LEU A 341 -34.56 -3.26 -9.03
N THR A 342 -35.13 -4.47 -9.06
CA THR A 342 -35.56 -5.12 -10.30
C THR A 342 -36.80 -4.50 -10.93
N GLU A 343 -37.59 -3.76 -10.16
CA GLU A 343 -38.76 -3.00 -10.59
C GLU A 343 -38.42 -1.83 -11.52
N ASN A 344 -37.23 -1.27 -11.41
CA ASN A 344 -36.76 -0.13 -12.21
C ASN A 344 -36.04 -0.56 -13.50
N LEU A 345 -35.90 -1.88 -13.74
CA LEU A 345 -35.25 -2.42 -14.93
C LEU A 345 -36.22 -2.44 -16.12
N ILE A 346 -35.81 -1.83 -17.23
CA ILE A 346 -36.55 -1.86 -18.50
C ILE A 346 -36.32 -3.23 -19.17
N ASP A 347 -37.39 -3.98 -19.45
CA ASP A 347 -37.34 -5.32 -20.04
C ASP A 347 -36.37 -6.29 -19.31
N HIS A 348 -36.30 -6.18 -17.98
CA HIS A 348 -35.38 -6.96 -17.14
C HIS A 348 -33.90 -6.76 -17.48
N GLN A 349 -33.54 -5.58 -17.97
CA GLN A 349 -32.19 -5.14 -18.28
C GLN A 349 -31.90 -3.79 -17.65
N LEU A 350 -30.62 -3.51 -17.42
CA LEU A 350 -30.17 -2.16 -17.08
C LEU A 350 -30.43 -1.24 -18.27
N PRO A 351 -30.62 0.07 -18.04
CA PRO A 351 -30.64 1.06 -19.10
C PRO A 351 -29.38 0.98 -19.97
N SER A 352 -29.43 1.61 -21.14
CA SER A 352 -28.24 1.68 -21.99
C SER A 352 -27.13 2.44 -21.24
N ILE A 353 -25.87 2.17 -21.57
CA ILE A 353 -24.74 2.85 -20.91
C ILE A 353 -24.79 4.37 -21.07
N ALA A 354 -25.40 4.86 -22.15
CA ALA A 354 -25.57 6.29 -22.41
C ALA A 354 -26.65 6.96 -21.54
N GLU A 355 -27.51 6.16 -20.91
CA GLU A 355 -28.59 6.61 -20.01
C GLU A 355 -28.31 6.19 -18.56
N PHE A 356 -27.17 5.55 -18.30
CA PHE A 356 -26.77 5.09 -16.98
C PHE A 356 -25.80 6.10 -16.38
N GLU A 357 -26.28 6.83 -15.38
CA GLU A 357 -25.53 7.82 -14.64
C GLU A 357 -25.50 7.43 -13.17
N ILE A 358 -24.35 7.64 -12.53
CA ILE A 358 -24.14 7.40 -11.08
C ILE A 358 -23.87 8.69 -10.32
N GLU A 359 -23.94 9.83 -11.00
CA GLU A 359 -23.74 11.16 -10.42
C GLU A 359 -24.59 12.16 -11.22
N TYR A 360 -25.23 13.09 -10.51
CA TYR A 360 -25.83 14.27 -11.13
C TYR A 360 -24.79 15.37 -11.37
N ASP A 361 -24.91 16.07 -12.49
CA ASP A 361 -24.09 17.24 -12.76
C ASP A 361 -24.60 18.46 -11.97
N PHE A 362 -23.85 18.88 -10.95
CA PHE A 362 -24.14 20.06 -10.14
C PHE A 362 -23.26 21.28 -10.49
N SER A 363 -22.50 21.23 -11.58
CA SER A 363 -21.56 22.30 -11.96
C SER A 363 -22.23 23.66 -12.06
N ASP A 364 -23.46 23.71 -12.60
CA ASP A 364 -24.27 24.93 -12.73
C ASP A 364 -24.75 25.51 -11.38
N PHE A 365 -24.72 24.72 -10.31
CA PHE A 365 -25.12 25.11 -8.96
C PHE A 365 -23.95 25.58 -8.09
N ASN A 366 -22.69 25.43 -8.51
CA ASN A 366 -21.51 25.83 -7.74
C ASN A 366 -21.64 27.26 -7.17
N GLN A 367 -21.99 28.23 -8.02
CA GLN A 367 -22.15 29.62 -7.60
C GLN A 367 -23.33 29.81 -6.64
N GLN A 368 -24.48 29.22 -6.94
CA GLN A 368 -25.70 29.38 -6.13
C GLN A 368 -25.54 28.80 -4.73
N ILE A 369 -24.84 27.66 -4.62
CA ILE A 369 -24.54 27.02 -3.35
C ILE A 369 -23.51 27.85 -2.57
N PHE A 370 -22.45 28.33 -3.22
CA PHE A 370 -21.50 29.22 -2.56
C PHE A 370 -22.18 30.48 -2.01
N GLU A 371 -23.08 31.10 -2.78
CA GLU A 371 -23.89 32.24 -2.34
C GLU A 371 -24.82 31.89 -1.16
N LEU A 372 -25.34 30.66 -1.09
CA LEU A 372 -26.11 30.18 0.06
C LEU A 372 -25.26 30.14 1.33
N PHE A 373 -24.05 29.55 1.26
CA PHE A 373 -23.12 29.52 2.40
C PHE A 373 -22.73 30.94 2.83
N TYR A 374 -22.41 31.81 1.87
CA TYR A 374 -22.09 33.22 2.12
C TYR A 374 -23.26 33.95 2.81
N ARG A 375 -24.50 33.74 2.37
CA ARG A 375 -25.68 34.34 2.99
C ARG A 375 -25.85 33.91 4.44
N ILE A 376 -25.73 32.62 4.73
CA ILE A 376 -25.84 32.08 6.10
C ILE A 376 -24.70 32.64 6.97
N TYR A 377 -23.49 32.76 6.41
CA TYR A 377 -22.37 33.40 7.10
C TYR A 377 -22.67 34.85 7.47
N GLN A 378 -23.21 35.66 6.54
CA GLN A 378 -23.57 37.05 6.83
C GLN A 378 -24.67 37.16 7.90
N GLU A 379 -25.69 36.30 7.86
CA GLU A 379 -26.73 36.25 8.89
C GLU A 379 -26.15 35.90 10.26
N ALA A 380 -25.20 34.97 10.32
CA ALA A 380 -24.51 34.60 11.55
C ALA A 380 -23.60 35.74 12.06
N VAL A 381 -22.96 36.50 11.17
CA VAL A 381 -22.19 37.71 11.52
C VAL A 381 -23.09 38.78 12.12
N ASP A 382 -24.24 39.06 11.49
CA ASP A 382 -25.19 40.07 11.94
C ASP A 382 -25.87 39.70 13.28
N ALA A 383 -25.98 38.40 13.57
CA ALA A 383 -26.55 37.88 14.80
C ALA A 383 -25.57 37.86 16.00
N ARG A 384 -24.27 38.12 15.78
CA ARG A 384 -23.26 38.13 16.86
C ARG A 384 -23.53 39.25 17.85
N ILE A 385 -23.34 38.94 19.14
CA ILE A 385 -23.50 39.90 20.23
C ILE A 385 -22.12 40.47 20.61
N GLU A 386 -21.06 39.66 20.56
CA GLU A 386 -19.67 40.06 20.78
C GLU A 386 -18.78 39.71 19.59
N GLU A 387 -17.76 40.53 19.29
CA GLU A 387 -16.82 40.28 18.19
C GLU A 387 -16.01 38.97 18.34
N SER A 388 -15.96 38.41 19.56
CA SER A 388 -15.28 37.15 19.89
C SER A 388 -16.10 35.87 19.70
N ASP A 389 -17.41 35.96 19.45
CA ASP A 389 -18.30 34.79 19.36
C ASP A 389 -17.97 33.94 18.14
N THR A 390 -17.76 32.62 18.22
CA THR A 390 -17.46 31.83 17.02
C THR A 390 -18.62 31.84 16.01
N ILE A 391 -18.32 32.09 14.73
CA ILE A 391 -19.31 32.02 13.66
C ILE A 391 -19.46 30.56 13.25
N GLU A 392 -20.69 30.06 13.31
CA GLU A 392 -21.05 28.74 12.83
C GLU A 392 -21.97 28.90 11.62
N VAL A 393 -21.65 28.19 10.54
CA VAL A 393 -22.48 28.13 9.34
C VAL A 393 -23.02 26.71 9.23
N GLN A 394 -24.34 26.55 9.28
CA GLN A 394 -25.00 25.26 9.18
C GLN A 394 -25.96 25.25 7.99
N VAL A 395 -25.85 24.22 7.15
CA VAL A 395 -26.72 24.02 5.98
C VAL A 395 -27.57 22.78 6.18
N PHE A 396 -28.86 22.89 5.87
CA PHE A 396 -29.82 21.80 5.93
C PHE A 396 -30.28 21.36 4.54
N LYS A 397 -30.78 20.12 4.46
CA LYS A 397 -31.38 19.58 3.22
C LYS A 397 -32.60 20.39 2.76
N SER A 398 -33.29 21.08 3.66
CA SER A 398 -34.39 22.01 3.32
C SER A 398 -33.89 23.16 2.48
N ASP A 399 -32.72 23.69 2.79
CA ASP A 399 -32.16 24.90 2.17
C ASP A 399 -31.77 24.60 0.72
N LEU A 400 -31.28 23.38 0.46
CA LEU A 400 -30.99 22.89 -0.89
C LEU A 400 -32.26 22.66 -1.73
N LYS A 401 -33.38 22.24 -1.11
CA LYS A 401 -34.65 22.07 -1.82
C LYS A 401 -35.24 23.41 -2.28
N GLU A 402 -34.96 24.50 -1.56
CA GLU A 402 -35.42 25.85 -1.95
C GLU A 402 -34.75 26.35 -3.24
N LEU A 403 -33.66 25.72 -3.68
CA LEU A 403 -32.96 26.02 -4.94
C LEU A 403 -33.60 25.37 -6.17
N GLY A 404 -34.74 24.68 -6.00
CA GLY A 404 -35.49 24.05 -7.11
C GLY A 404 -35.03 22.63 -7.46
N LEU A 405 -34.15 22.04 -6.65
CA LEU A 405 -33.71 20.65 -6.77
C LEU A 405 -34.81 19.67 -6.35
N THR A 406 -34.86 18.51 -6.99
CA THR A 406 -35.69 17.39 -6.56
C THR A 406 -35.18 16.80 -5.23
N GLU A 407 -35.97 15.95 -4.59
CA GLU A 407 -35.59 15.36 -3.30
C GLU A 407 -34.38 14.42 -3.40
N THR A 408 -34.19 13.74 -4.53
CA THR A 408 -33.03 12.88 -4.79
C THR A 408 -31.79 13.70 -5.08
N GLU A 409 -31.90 14.72 -5.94
CA GLU A 409 -30.80 15.66 -6.26
C GLU A 409 -30.32 16.40 -5.00
N ALA A 410 -31.23 16.93 -4.19
CA ALA A 410 -30.86 17.62 -2.95
C ALA A 410 -30.19 16.68 -1.93
N ARG A 411 -30.54 15.38 -1.93
CA ARG A 411 -29.92 14.38 -1.06
C ARG A 411 -28.51 14.05 -1.53
N GLU A 412 -28.30 13.90 -2.83
CA GLU A 412 -26.98 13.65 -3.41
C GLU A 412 -26.07 14.85 -3.25
N LEU A 413 -26.56 16.06 -3.54
CA LEU A 413 -25.79 17.29 -3.35
C LEU A 413 -25.34 17.47 -1.90
N TYR A 414 -26.22 17.19 -0.93
CA TYR A 414 -25.84 17.22 0.48
C TYR A 414 -24.74 16.19 0.81
N ASP A 415 -24.80 15.01 0.21
CA ASP A 415 -23.76 13.98 0.34
C ASP A 415 -22.46 14.39 -0.35
N ASN A 416 -22.51 15.08 -1.49
CA ASN A 416 -21.34 15.66 -2.16
C ASN A 416 -20.65 16.71 -1.28
N LEU A 417 -21.42 17.59 -0.61
CA LEU A 417 -20.86 18.57 0.32
C LEU A 417 -20.11 17.92 1.48
N ILE A 418 -20.63 16.79 2.01
CA ILE A 418 -19.93 15.99 3.04
C ILE A 418 -18.71 15.31 2.44
N TYR A 419 -18.85 14.70 1.27
CA TYR A 419 -17.79 13.95 0.60
C TYR A 419 -16.61 14.86 0.25
N ASN A 420 -16.85 16.06 -0.27
CA ASN A 420 -15.82 17.05 -0.57
C ASN A 420 -15.27 17.76 0.69
N GLY A 421 -15.86 17.50 1.86
CA GLY A 421 -15.39 18.02 3.14
C GLY A 421 -15.79 19.47 3.43
N TYR A 422 -16.73 20.04 2.67
CA TYR A 422 -17.24 21.38 2.95
C TYR A 422 -18.09 21.43 4.22
N ILE A 423 -18.86 20.37 4.50
CA ILE A 423 -19.68 20.23 5.71
C ILE A 423 -19.45 18.89 6.42
N ASP A 424 -19.77 18.81 7.71
CA ASP A 424 -19.85 17.54 8.43
C ASP A 424 -21.22 16.85 8.31
N SER A 425 -21.37 15.71 9.00
CA SER A 425 -22.62 14.94 9.05
C SER A 425 -23.80 15.67 9.70
N GLU A 426 -23.56 16.73 10.47
CA GLU A 426 -24.59 17.56 11.10
C GLU A 426 -24.90 18.82 10.26
N GLY A 427 -24.15 19.05 9.18
CA GLY A 427 -24.32 20.15 8.24
C GLY A 427 -23.49 21.39 8.56
N TYR A 428 -22.57 21.34 9.51
CA TYR A 428 -21.70 22.47 9.85
C TYR A 428 -20.55 22.58 8.86
N ALA A 429 -20.30 23.81 8.39
CA ALA A 429 -19.19 24.12 7.51
C ALA A 429 -17.85 23.91 8.22
N GLN A 430 -16.94 23.15 7.59
CA GLN A 430 -15.62 22.85 8.15
C GLN A 430 -14.65 24.03 8.01
N ASP A 431 -14.70 24.73 6.87
CA ASP A 431 -13.95 25.96 6.64
C ASP A 431 -14.90 27.15 6.47
N VAL A 432 -15.27 27.75 7.59
CA VAL A 432 -16.14 28.94 7.62
C VAL A 432 -15.47 30.14 6.95
N SER A 433 -14.13 30.21 6.95
CA SER A 433 -13.39 31.36 6.43
C SER A 433 -13.46 31.46 4.91
N MET A 434 -13.55 30.32 4.23
CA MET A 434 -13.76 30.23 2.78
C MET A 434 -15.01 30.99 2.32
N PHE A 435 -16.05 31.01 3.15
CA PHE A 435 -17.35 31.64 2.83
C PHE A 435 -17.48 33.06 3.38
N SER A 436 -16.37 33.67 3.83
CA SER A 436 -16.37 35.04 4.35
C SER A 436 -16.45 36.11 3.25
N ASP A 437 -16.08 35.75 2.02
CA ASP A 437 -16.17 36.61 0.84
C ASP A 437 -16.57 35.81 -0.41
N LEU A 438 -16.86 36.51 -1.51
CA LEU A 438 -17.22 35.90 -2.79
C LEU A 438 -16.00 35.47 -3.62
N SER A 439 -14.77 35.66 -3.13
CA SER A 439 -13.56 35.35 -3.90
C SER A 439 -13.29 33.84 -3.97
N GLY A 440 -13.67 33.11 -2.92
CA GLY A 440 -13.57 31.65 -2.83
C GLY A 440 -14.49 30.87 -3.77
N ALA A 441 -15.45 31.54 -4.43
CA ALA A 441 -16.39 30.88 -5.36
C ALA A 441 -15.69 30.20 -6.54
N SER A 442 -14.49 30.68 -6.92
CA SER A 442 -13.71 30.09 -8.01
C SER A 442 -13.02 28.76 -7.65
N SER A 443 -12.79 28.50 -6.37
CA SER A 443 -12.21 27.27 -5.84
C SER A 443 -13.24 26.29 -5.30
N PHE A 444 -14.53 26.63 -5.39
CA PHE A 444 -15.63 25.80 -4.91
C PHE A 444 -16.09 24.85 -6.00
N ASP A 445 -16.01 23.54 -5.75
CA ASP A 445 -16.37 22.51 -6.70
C ASP A 445 -17.20 21.39 -6.05
N LEU A 446 -18.39 21.15 -6.61
CA LEU A 446 -19.32 20.13 -6.15
C LEU A 446 -19.14 18.77 -6.84
N THR A 447 -18.24 18.69 -7.84
CA THR A 447 -17.98 17.43 -8.54
C THR A 447 -17.31 16.41 -7.63
N THR A 448 -17.60 15.13 -7.85
CA THR A 448 -17.01 14.01 -7.09
C THR A 448 -16.20 13.05 -7.96
N GLU A 449 -16.03 13.41 -9.25
CA GLU A 449 -15.28 12.67 -10.27
C GLU A 449 -15.73 11.21 -10.47
N LEU A 450 -16.94 10.86 -10.03
CA LEU A 450 -17.48 9.51 -10.16
C LEU A 450 -17.83 9.16 -11.60
N GLY A 451 -17.92 10.16 -12.49
CA GLY A 451 -18.15 9.97 -13.92
C GLY A 451 -17.26 8.87 -14.54
N GLU A 452 -15.98 8.81 -14.20
CA GLU A 452 -15.05 7.78 -14.71
C GLU A 452 -15.43 6.35 -14.28
N LEU A 453 -16.08 6.21 -13.13
CA LEU A 453 -16.45 4.94 -12.51
C LEU A 453 -17.78 4.38 -13.02
N THR A 454 -18.56 5.18 -13.75
CA THR A 454 -19.83 4.79 -14.36
C THR A 454 -19.72 3.50 -15.15
N HIS A 455 -18.70 3.40 -16.02
CA HIS A 455 -18.47 2.23 -16.85
C HIS A 455 -18.12 0.96 -16.03
N PRO A 456 -17.10 0.97 -15.17
CA PRO A 456 -16.78 -0.16 -14.29
C PRO A 456 -17.97 -0.65 -13.45
N VAL A 457 -18.72 0.27 -12.85
CA VAL A 457 -19.88 -0.04 -12.00
C VAL A 457 -21.02 -0.65 -12.83
N TYR A 458 -21.30 -0.09 -14.01
CA TYR A 458 -22.28 -0.67 -14.94
C TYR A 458 -21.93 -2.11 -15.31
N HIS A 459 -20.66 -2.37 -15.64
CA HIS A 459 -20.18 -3.71 -15.96
C HIS A 459 -20.32 -4.68 -14.78
N LEU A 460 -20.07 -4.23 -13.56
CA LEU A 460 -20.28 -5.02 -12.34
C LEU A 460 -21.75 -5.45 -12.20
N LEU A 461 -22.69 -4.50 -12.28
CA LEU A 461 -24.13 -4.77 -12.17
C LEU A 461 -24.64 -5.67 -13.30
N LYS A 462 -24.22 -5.41 -14.54
CA LYS A 462 -24.56 -6.24 -15.70
C LYS A 462 -24.06 -7.67 -15.56
N ARG A 463 -22.85 -7.86 -15.04
CA ARG A 463 -22.27 -9.18 -14.76
C ARG A 463 -23.08 -9.92 -13.70
N GLN A 464 -23.50 -9.24 -12.64
CA GLN A 464 -24.34 -9.82 -11.59
C GLN A 464 -25.72 -10.24 -12.10
N LEU A 465 -26.40 -9.38 -12.86
CA LEU A 465 -27.66 -9.72 -13.53
C LEU A 465 -27.50 -10.91 -14.48
N SER A 466 -26.37 -10.99 -15.20
CA SER A 466 -26.08 -12.12 -16.10
C SER A 466 -25.85 -13.41 -15.33
N LYS A 467 -25.13 -13.38 -14.20
CA LYS A 467 -24.96 -14.53 -13.30
C LYS A 467 -26.29 -14.99 -12.72
N PHE A 468 -27.16 -14.05 -12.31
CA PHE A 468 -28.52 -14.38 -11.90
C PHE A 468 -29.29 -15.07 -13.03
N LYS A 469 -29.32 -14.51 -14.25
CA LYS A 469 -30.00 -15.14 -15.40
C LYS A 469 -29.46 -16.53 -15.73
N ALA A 470 -28.15 -16.75 -15.63
CA ALA A 470 -27.49 -18.00 -15.97
C ALA A 470 -27.61 -19.10 -14.89
N SER A 471 -27.72 -18.71 -13.61
CA SER A 471 -27.83 -19.68 -12.52
C SER A 471 -29.10 -20.51 -12.63
N LYS A 472 -28.97 -21.84 -12.42
CA LYS A 472 -30.07 -22.80 -12.56
C LYS A 472 -30.65 -23.15 -11.21
N VAL A 473 -31.93 -22.82 -11.00
CA VAL A 473 -32.66 -23.18 -9.78
C VAL A 473 -33.56 -24.38 -10.09
N LYS A 474 -33.38 -25.47 -9.36
CA LYS A 474 -34.22 -26.66 -9.45
C LYS A 474 -35.35 -26.59 -8.42
N ILE A 475 -36.58 -26.74 -8.89
CA ILE A 475 -37.77 -26.78 -8.05
C ILE A 475 -38.07 -28.22 -7.63
N SER A 476 -38.43 -28.41 -6.36
CA SER A 476 -38.98 -29.67 -5.85
C SER A 476 -40.48 -29.55 -5.65
N GLU A 477 -41.20 -30.66 -5.67
CA GLU A 477 -42.65 -30.66 -5.40
C GLU A 477 -42.99 -30.15 -3.99
N GLN A 478 -42.03 -30.24 -3.06
CA GLN A 478 -42.19 -29.83 -1.67
C GLN A 478 -42.43 -28.33 -1.50
N ILE A 479 -42.02 -27.48 -2.46
CA ILE A 479 -42.28 -26.04 -2.38
C ILE A 479 -43.78 -25.72 -2.41
N PHE A 480 -44.59 -26.66 -2.89
CA PHE A 480 -46.04 -26.53 -3.00
C PHE A 480 -46.79 -27.24 -1.86
N ALA A 481 -46.08 -27.75 -0.85
CA ALA A 481 -46.70 -28.50 0.25
C ALA A 481 -47.74 -27.67 1.03
N GLU A 482 -47.55 -26.36 1.12
CA GLU A 482 -48.50 -25.44 1.79
C GLU A 482 -49.86 -25.33 1.08
N LEU A 483 -49.97 -25.77 -0.18
CA LEU A 483 -51.21 -25.70 -0.97
C LEU A 483 -52.20 -26.83 -0.64
N ASP A 484 -51.80 -27.85 0.13
CA ASP A 484 -52.60 -29.03 0.49
C ASP A 484 -53.31 -29.70 -0.71
N LEU A 485 -52.64 -29.71 -1.87
CA LEU A 485 -53.18 -30.31 -3.09
C LEU A 485 -53.07 -31.84 -3.05
N LYS A 486 -54.10 -32.52 -3.56
CA LYS A 486 -54.04 -33.96 -3.80
C LYS A 486 -52.92 -34.28 -4.81
N PRO A 487 -52.26 -35.46 -4.72
CA PRO A 487 -51.12 -35.81 -5.60
C PRO A 487 -51.38 -35.63 -7.10
N VAL A 488 -52.58 -35.97 -7.56
CA VAL A 488 -52.98 -35.80 -8.97
C VAL A 488 -53.06 -34.32 -9.36
N ALA A 489 -53.65 -33.47 -8.50
CA ALA A 489 -53.77 -32.04 -8.75
C ALA A 489 -52.40 -31.33 -8.70
N LEU A 490 -51.47 -31.84 -7.88
CA LEU A 490 -50.09 -31.36 -7.84
C LEU A 490 -49.33 -31.68 -9.14
N GLN A 491 -49.51 -32.89 -9.70
CA GLN A 491 -48.96 -33.24 -11.00
C GLN A 491 -49.53 -32.35 -12.12
N ASP A 492 -50.84 -32.11 -12.12
CA ASP A 492 -51.49 -31.21 -13.08
C ASP A 492 -50.95 -29.77 -12.97
N LEU A 493 -50.64 -29.30 -11.77
CA LEU A 493 -50.04 -27.98 -11.54
C LEU A 493 -48.64 -27.92 -12.15
N ILE A 494 -47.80 -28.94 -11.91
CA ILE A 494 -46.45 -29.01 -12.46
C ILE A 494 -46.49 -29.03 -13.98
N GLU A 495 -47.38 -29.83 -14.58
CA GLU A 495 -47.56 -29.89 -16.02
C GLU A 495 -48.01 -28.53 -16.57
N ASN A 496 -48.91 -27.83 -15.87
CA ASN A 496 -49.34 -26.50 -16.26
C ASN A 496 -48.20 -25.47 -16.20
N LEU A 497 -47.33 -25.53 -15.19
CA LEU A 497 -46.14 -24.68 -15.08
C LEU A 497 -45.13 -24.96 -16.21
N LYS A 498 -44.96 -26.23 -16.60
CA LYS A 498 -44.14 -26.63 -17.76
C LYS A 498 -44.70 -26.08 -19.06
N MET A 499 -46.01 -26.27 -19.31
CA MET A 499 -46.69 -25.79 -20.51
C MET A 499 -46.58 -24.26 -20.66
N ASN A 500 -46.72 -23.53 -19.56
CA ASN A 500 -46.57 -22.07 -19.53
C ASN A 500 -45.09 -21.60 -19.47
N ARG A 501 -44.13 -22.53 -19.57
CA ARG A 501 -42.68 -22.30 -19.62
C ARG A 501 -42.11 -21.60 -18.38
N TYR A 502 -42.74 -21.75 -17.22
CA TYR A 502 -42.13 -21.31 -15.95
C TYR A 502 -40.99 -22.25 -15.55
N ILE A 503 -41.17 -23.55 -15.78
CA ILE A 503 -40.17 -24.60 -15.53
C ILE A 503 -39.93 -25.46 -16.79
N ASP A 504 -38.79 -26.13 -16.84
CA ASP A 504 -38.45 -27.10 -17.89
C ASP A 504 -38.83 -28.54 -17.51
N GLU A 505 -38.55 -29.49 -18.41
CA GLU A 505 -38.87 -30.91 -18.20
C GLU A 505 -38.15 -31.54 -17.00
N HIS A 506 -37.03 -30.95 -16.58
CA HIS A 506 -36.19 -31.40 -15.48
C HIS A 506 -36.42 -30.61 -14.18
N MET A 507 -37.50 -29.83 -14.13
CA MET A 507 -37.91 -28.98 -12.99
C MET A 507 -36.99 -27.78 -12.73
N PHE A 508 -36.19 -27.35 -13.71
CA PHE A 508 -35.44 -26.11 -13.59
C PHE A 508 -36.29 -24.91 -14.01
N VAL A 509 -36.15 -23.79 -13.30
CA VAL A 509 -36.74 -22.52 -13.70
C VAL A 509 -36.15 -22.09 -15.05
N ARG A 510 -37.02 -21.78 -16.02
CA ARG A 510 -36.58 -21.33 -17.35
C ARG A 510 -36.18 -19.86 -17.39
N ASP A 511 -36.98 -19.00 -16.76
CA ASP A 511 -36.74 -17.56 -16.72
C ASP A 511 -37.05 -17.03 -15.33
N LYS A 512 -35.98 -16.76 -14.56
CA LYS A 512 -36.10 -16.22 -13.20
C LYS A 512 -36.53 -14.76 -13.21
N MET A 513 -36.13 -13.96 -14.20
CA MET A 513 -36.53 -12.54 -14.26
C MET A 513 -38.02 -12.40 -14.51
N ARG A 514 -38.59 -13.29 -15.33
CA ARG A 514 -40.04 -13.40 -15.48
C ARG A 514 -40.73 -13.63 -14.13
N ILE A 515 -40.26 -14.59 -13.33
CA ILE A 515 -40.86 -14.89 -12.01
C ILE A 515 -40.75 -13.69 -11.05
N VAL A 516 -39.62 -12.97 -11.07
CA VAL A 516 -39.42 -11.78 -10.23
C VAL A 516 -40.44 -10.69 -10.56
N GLY A 517 -40.62 -10.38 -11.84
CA GLY A 517 -41.55 -9.36 -12.33
C GLY A 517 -43.02 -9.81 -12.44
N GLU A 518 -43.32 -11.10 -12.27
CA GLU A 518 -44.69 -11.62 -12.41
C GLU A 518 -45.59 -11.14 -11.25
N ASN A 519 -46.85 -10.85 -11.58
CA ASN A 519 -47.90 -10.49 -10.65
C ASN A 519 -48.91 -11.65 -10.52
N PRO A 520 -49.52 -11.88 -9.34
CA PRO A 520 -50.61 -12.84 -9.23
C PRO A 520 -51.70 -12.61 -10.29
N ARG A 521 -52.03 -11.39 -10.71
CA ARG A 521 -53.12 -11.20 -11.70
C ARG A 521 -52.74 -11.63 -13.12
N THR A 522 -51.46 -11.58 -13.48
CA THR A 522 -50.96 -11.84 -14.84
C THR A 522 -50.42 -13.25 -15.04
N MET A 523 -50.13 -13.97 -13.94
CA MET A 523 -49.58 -15.31 -13.99
C MET A 523 -50.47 -16.27 -14.81
N ALA A 524 -49.86 -16.88 -15.83
CA ALA A 524 -50.54 -17.80 -16.73
C ALA A 524 -50.67 -19.17 -16.07
N LEU A 525 -51.87 -19.49 -15.58
CA LEU A 525 -52.23 -20.79 -15.01
C LEU A 525 -53.54 -21.32 -15.60
N ALA A 526 -53.84 -22.60 -15.41
CA ALA A 526 -55.18 -23.12 -15.66
C ALA A 526 -56.20 -22.56 -14.66
N LEU A 527 -57.46 -22.41 -15.08
CA LEU A 527 -58.57 -21.85 -14.30
C LEU A 527 -58.72 -22.50 -12.90
N GLN A 528 -58.48 -23.81 -12.80
CA GLN A 528 -58.58 -24.56 -11.55
C GLN A 528 -57.56 -24.13 -10.47
N PHE A 529 -56.46 -23.51 -10.87
CA PHE A 529 -55.41 -23.04 -9.96
C PHE A 529 -55.51 -21.54 -9.63
N TYR A 530 -56.53 -20.83 -10.15
CA TYR A 530 -56.72 -19.40 -9.87
C TYR A 530 -56.89 -19.07 -8.38
N PRO A 531 -57.60 -19.88 -7.56
CA PRO A 531 -57.71 -19.62 -6.13
C PRO A 531 -56.35 -19.62 -5.40
N HIS A 532 -55.41 -20.45 -5.84
CA HIS A 532 -54.09 -20.64 -5.25
C HIS A 532 -52.99 -19.80 -5.89
N ARG A 533 -53.33 -18.92 -6.84
CA ARG A 533 -52.35 -18.28 -7.71
C ARG A 533 -51.33 -17.40 -6.96
N GLN A 534 -51.78 -16.74 -5.90
CA GLN A 534 -50.90 -15.95 -5.04
C GLN A 534 -49.90 -16.83 -4.30
N GLU A 535 -50.35 -17.96 -3.77
CA GLU A 535 -49.53 -18.92 -3.02
C GLU A 535 -48.54 -19.64 -3.94
N ILE A 536 -48.95 -20.02 -5.15
CA ILE A 536 -48.09 -20.64 -6.16
C ILE A 536 -46.98 -19.67 -6.58
N LEU A 537 -47.32 -18.40 -6.86
CA LEU A 537 -46.31 -17.40 -7.21
C LEU A 537 -45.35 -17.13 -6.05
N LYS A 538 -45.87 -17.09 -4.80
CA LYS A 538 -45.04 -16.96 -3.60
C LYS A 538 -44.05 -18.12 -3.49
N ALA A 539 -44.51 -19.37 -3.62
CA ALA A 539 -43.64 -20.54 -3.58
C ALA A 539 -42.53 -20.49 -4.65
N LEU A 540 -42.84 -20.03 -5.86
CA LEU A 540 -41.85 -19.84 -6.92
C LEU A 540 -40.85 -18.72 -6.60
N LYS A 541 -41.30 -17.60 -6.03
CA LYS A 541 -40.44 -16.49 -5.60
C LYS A 541 -39.53 -16.91 -4.44
N ASP A 542 -40.05 -17.67 -3.49
CA ASP A 542 -39.30 -18.21 -2.36
C ASP A 542 -38.25 -19.23 -2.83
N ALA A 543 -38.57 -20.06 -3.83
CA ALA A 543 -37.63 -21.00 -4.43
C ALA A 543 -36.42 -20.33 -5.09
N ILE A 544 -36.57 -19.11 -5.61
CA ILE A 544 -35.47 -18.34 -6.21
C ILE A 544 -34.86 -17.31 -5.23
N ALA A 545 -35.35 -17.22 -3.99
CA ALA A 545 -34.96 -16.19 -3.04
C ALA A 545 -33.47 -16.26 -2.67
N ALA A 546 -32.94 -17.45 -2.40
CA ALA A 546 -31.51 -17.64 -2.09
C ALA A 546 -30.61 -17.19 -3.26
N ASP A 547 -31.03 -17.51 -4.49
CA ASP A 547 -30.32 -17.12 -5.71
C ASP A 547 -30.43 -15.60 -5.96
N LYS A 548 -31.58 -15.01 -5.65
CA LYS A 548 -31.80 -13.56 -5.68
C LYS A 548 -30.88 -12.86 -4.67
N ASP A 549 -30.84 -13.32 -3.43
CA ASP A 549 -30.01 -12.71 -2.38
C ASP A 549 -28.50 -12.87 -2.65
N THR A 550 -28.11 -13.91 -3.39
CA THR A 550 -26.71 -14.14 -3.78
C THR A 550 -26.29 -13.26 -4.96
N TRP A 551 -27.12 -13.15 -6.00
CA TRP A 551 -26.70 -12.55 -7.28
C TRP A 551 -27.29 -11.16 -7.56
N LEU A 552 -28.44 -10.82 -6.99
CA LEU A 552 -29.08 -9.51 -7.13
C LEU A 552 -28.75 -8.60 -5.96
N LYS A 553 -27.51 -8.69 -5.47
CA LYS A 553 -26.95 -7.84 -4.42
C LYS A 553 -25.57 -7.38 -4.86
N ILE A 554 -25.28 -6.09 -4.72
CA ILE A 554 -24.00 -5.51 -5.11
C ILE A 554 -22.85 -6.19 -4.36
N ASP A 555 -21.85 -6.61 -5.12
CA ASP A 555 -20.65 -7.27 -4.60
C ASP A 555 -19.69 -6.19 -4.11
N ARG A 556 -19.73 -5.93 -2.79
CA ARG A 556 -18.89 -4.92 -2.15
C ARG A 556 -17.40 -5.21 -2.27
N VAL A 557 -16.99 -6.48 -2.44
CA VAL A 557 -15.57 -6.84 -2.62
C VAL A 557 -15.10 -6.41 -4.00
N GLU A 558 -15.88 -6.70 -5.05
CA GLU A 558 -15.55 -6.27 -6.40
C GLU A 558 -15.70 -4.76 -6.58
N LEU A 559 -16.67 -4.13 -5.90
CA LEU A 559 -16.78 -2.67 -5.85
C LEU A 559 -15.55 -2.03 -5.19
N GLY A 560 -15.04 -2.63 -4.10
CA GLY A 560 -13.83 -2.17 -3.44
C GLY A 560 -12.60 -2.21 -4.34
N LYS A 561 -12.44 -3.25 -5.16
CA LYS A 561 -11.34 -3.30 -6.14
C LYS A 561 -11.42 -2.18 -7.18
N ILE A 562 -12.64 -1.87 -7.66
CA ILE A 562 -12.86 -0.77 -8.61
C ILE A 562 -12.46 0.55 -7.95
N ALA A 563 -12.95 0.79 -6.73
CA ALA A 563 -12.66 2.01 -5.98
C ALA A 563 -11.17 2.14 -5.65
N ALA A 564 -10.51 1.07 -5.19
CA ALA A 564 -9.08 1.05 -4.88
C ALA A 564 -8.21 1.36 -6.09
N THR A 565 -8.56 0.81 -7.25
CA THR A 565 -7.83 1.09 -8.50
C THR A 565 -7.96 2.57 -8.90
N ALA A 566 -9.15 3.16 -8.75
CA ALA A 566 -9.37 4.56 -9.09
C ALA A 566 -8.68 5.51 -8.10
N VAL A 567 -8.82 5.29 -6.79
CA VAL A 567 -8.13 6.09 -5.77
C VAL A 567 -6.62 6.00 -5.94
N SER A 568 -6.09 4.82 -6.22
CA SER A 568 -4.66 4.64 -6.46
C SER A 568 -4.16 5.43 -7.67
N ARG A 569 -4.96 5.51 -8.73
CA ARG A 569 -4.66 6.34 -9.91
C ARG A 569 -4.76 7.84 -9.61
N TRP A 570 -5.82 8.30 -8.93
CA TRP A 570 -5.99 9.71 -8.57
C TRP A 570 -4.85 10.19 -7.67
N VAL A 571 -4.50 9.40 -6.65
CA VAL A 571 -3.34 9.67 -5.79
C VAL A 571 -2.06 9.76 -6.60
N TYR A 572 -1.88 8.89 -7.60
CA TYR A 572 -0.72 8.95 -8.49
C TYR A 572 -0.71 10.20 -9.37
N GLU A 573 -1.85 10.59 -9.96
CA GLU A 573 -1.98 11.79 -10.80
C GLU A 573 -1.70 13.06 -9.99
N ASP A 574 -2.29 13.20 -8.80
CA ASP A 574 -2.03 14.33 -7.89
C ASP A 574 -0.56 14.44 -7.49
N LEU A 575 0.12 13.30 -7.27
CA LEU A 575 1.54 13.24 -6.94
C LEU A 575 2.47 13.63 -8.11
N GLN A 576 1.97 13.62 -9.35
CA GLN A 576 2.74 14.10 -10.52
C GLN A 576 2.52 15.60 -10.79
N GLU A 577 1.41 16.17 -10.34
CA GLU A 577 1.06 17.58 -10.57
C GLU A 577 1.55 18.54 -9.47
N GLY A 578 1.84 18.03 -8.27
CA GLY A 578 2.44 18.77 -7.15
C GLY A 578 3.97 18.76 -7.16
#